data_AF-A0A520KEI9-F1
#
_entry.id   AF-A0A520KEI9-F1
#
_cell.length_a   1.000
_cell.length_b   1.000
_cell.length_c   1.000
_cell.angle_alpha   90.00
_cell.angle_beta   90.00
_cell.angle_gamma   90.00
#
_symmetry.space_group_name_H-M   'P 1'
#
loop_
_entity.id
_entity.type
_entity.pdbx_description
1 polymer ?
#
loop_
_entity_poly.entity_id
_entity_poly.type
_entity_poly.pdbx_seq_one_letter_code
_entity_poly.pdbx_strand_id
1 'polypeptide(L)'
;MSSEGVQISIIDDKYNSVIKRRELKLEIVSKSTPSRDSLRKILADFFKVPIECLFVISCITSFGTNTSICRVHIYNDAEYGKKIEPKHIQLRNLPREERKKLMSK
;
A
#
# COMPACT_ATOMS: atom_id res chain seq x y z
N MET A 1 8.05 -20.01 -7.38
CA MET A 1 6.92 -19.45 -8.16
C MET A 1 6.95 -17.94 -7.95
N SER A 2 7.94 -17.17 -8.41
CA SER A 2 8.46 -16.96 -9.77
C SER A 2 7.45 -16.28 -10.70
N SER A 3 7.31 -14.96 -10.59
CA SER A 3 6.99 -14.02 -11.69
C SER A 3 7.18 -12.59 -11.16
N GLU A 4 8.10 -11.85 -11.78
CA GLU A 4 8.54 -10.47 -11.46
C GLU A 4 9.56 -10.36 -10.31
N GLY A 5 10.79 -9.95 -10.64
CA GLY A 5 11.89 -9.71 -9.70
C GLY A 5 11.62 -8.48 -8.82
N VAL A 6 10.68 -8.63 -7.90
CA VAL A 6 10.29 -7.65 -6.90
C VAL A 6 10.77 -8.19 -5.56
N GLN A 7 11.79 -7.56 -4.99
CA GLN A 7 12.29 -7.87 -3.66
C GLN A 7 11.68 -6.88 -2.68
N ILE A 8 11.09 -7.40 -1.60
CA ILE A 8 10.44 -6.60 -0.56
C ILE A 8 11.23 -6.81 0.73
N SER A 9 11.70 -5.71 1.30
CA SER A 9 12.39 -5.68 2.58
C SER A 9 11.61 -4.81 3.55
N ILE A 10 11.40 -5.31 4.77
CA ILE A 10 10.75 -4.55 5.83
C ILE A 10 11.84 -3.76 6.55
N ILE A 11 11.80 -2.43 6.45
CA ILE A 11 12.74 -1.54 7.15
C ILE A 11 12.26 -1.30 8.58
N ASP A 12 10.96 -1.04 8.73
CA ASP A 12 10.36 -0.70 10.02
C ASP A 12 8.93 -1.26 10.10
N ASP A 13 8.60 -1.75 11.29
CA ASP A 13 7.31 -2.33 11.61
C ASP A 13 6.91 -1.93 13.02
N LYS A 14 5.94 -1.03 13.09
CA LYS A 14 5.45 -0.48 14.34
C LYS A 14 3.96 -0.71 14.47
N TYR A 15 3.58 -1.43 15.52
CA TYR A 15 2.17 -1.62 15.85
C TYR A 15 1.70 -0.57 16.88
N ASN A 16 0.72 0.24 16.50
CA ASN A 16 0.06 1.19 17.39
C ASN A 16 -1.24 0.58 17.93
N SER A 17 -1.25 0.22 19.21
CA SER A 17 -2.39 -0.44 19.88
C SER A 17 -3.61 0.47 20.06
N VAL A 18 -3.43 1.79 20.19
CA VAL A 18 -4.52 2.75 20.41
C VAL A 18 -5.39 2.88 19.16
N ILE A 19 -4.74 2.95 18.00
CA ILE A 19 -5.39 3.11 16.69
C ILE A 19 -5.55 1.74 16.00
N LYS A 20 -5.05 0.65 16.60
CA LYS A 20 -5.00 -0.70 16.00
C LYS A 20 -4.47 -0.67 14.57
N ARG A 21 -3.39 0.10 14.38
CA ARG A 21 -2.75 0.36 13.10
C ARG A 21 -1.33 -0.17 13.12
N ARG A 22 -0.99 -0.96 12.11
CA ARG A 22 0.40 -1.37 11.86
C ARG A 22 0.99 -0.44 10.81
N GLU A 23 2.01 0.29 11.22
CA GLU A 23 2.76 1.22 10.38
C GLU A 23 3.98 0.49 9.85
N LEU A 24 4.04 0.34 8.53
CA LEU A 24 5.09 -0.38 7.84
C LEU A 24 5.86 0.56 6.93
N LYS A 25 7.18 0.51 7.04
CA LYS A 25 8.09 1.11 6.09
C LYS A 25 8.76 -0.01 5.32
N LEU A 26 8.48 -0.07 4.03
CA LEU A 26 8.94 -1.12 3.15
C LEU A 26 9.89 -0.55 2.10
N GLU A 27 10.92 -1.30 1.80
CA GLU A 27 11.79 -1.08 0.67
C GLU A 27 11.42 -2.11 -0.40
N ILE A 28 11.10 -1.61 -1.60
CA ILE A 28 10.72 -2.44 -2.74
C ILE A 28 11.74 -2.20 -3.83
N VAL A 29 12.50 -3.24 -4.18
CA VAL A 29 13.45 -3.21 -5.29
C VAL A 29 12.81 -3.92 -6.47
N SER A 30 12.60 -3.21 -7.57
CA SER A 30 11.92 -3.75 -8.74
C SER A 30 12.50 -3.17 -10.04
N LYS A 31 12.70 -4.02 -11.06
CA LYS A 31 13.22 -3.59 -12.38
C LYS A 31 12.32 -2.57 -13.09
N SER A 32 11.02 -2.60 -12.81
CA SER A 32 10.02 -1.64 -13.29
C SER A 32 9.30 -1.07 -12.08
N THR A 33 8.83 0.18 -12.14
CA THR A 33 8.02 0.76 -11.06
C THR A 33 6.65 0.08 -11.09
N PRO A 34 6.30 -0.75 -10.10
CA PRO A 34 5.03 -1.45 -10.12
C PRO A 34 3.89 -0.44 -10.03
N SER A 35 2.81 -0.71 -10.75
CA SER A 35 1.58 0.06 -10.59
C SER A 35 1.09 -0.06 -9.14
N ARG A 36 0.43 0.99 -8.63
CA ARG A 36 -0.07 0.99 -7.24
C ARG A 36 -1.08 -0.13 -6.98
N ASP A 37 -1.77 -0.60 -8.02
CA ASP A 37 -2.70 -1.74 -7.95
C ASP A 37 -1.95 -3.07 -7.80
N SER A 38 -0.90 -3.28 -8.59
CA SER A 38 -0.02 -4.44 -8.48
C SER A 38 0.66 -4.49 -7.12
N LEU A 39 1.19 -3.35 -6.66
CA LEU A 39 1.87 -3.23 -5.38
C LEU A 39 0.95 -3.59 -4.20
N ARG A 40 -0.33 -3.20 -4.26
CA ARG A 40 -1.32 -3.60 -3.25
C ARG A 40 -1.57 -5.10 -3.21
N LYS A 41 -1.70 -5.74 -4.38
CA LYS A 41 -1.90 -7.20 -4.48
C LYS A 41 -0.69 -7.94 -3.90
N ILE A 42 0.51 -7.57 -4.35
CA ILE A 42 1.77 -8.17 -3.88
C ILE A 42 1.90 -8.03 -2.35
N LEU A 43 1.62 -6.84 -1.81
CA LEU A 43 1.70 -6.62 -0.37
C LEU A 43 0.60 -7.35 0.41
N ALA A 44 -0.62 -7.42 -0.12
CA ALA A 44 -1.72 -8.18 0.48
C ALA A 44 -1.36 -9.67 0.57
N ASP A 45 -0.79 -10.23 -0.49
CA ASP A 45 -0.33 -11.62 -0.53
C ASP A 45 0.85 -11.85 0.44
N PHE A 46 1.80 -10.91 0.49
CA PHE A 46 2.97 -10.98 1.37
C PHE A 46 2.58 -10.94 2.85
N PHE A 47 1.67 -10.05 3.24
CA PHE A 47 1.20 -9.91 4.62
C PHE A 47 0.03 -10.82 4.96
N LYS A 48 -0.53 -11.54 3.98
CA LYS A 48 -1.76 -12.36 4.11
C LYS A 48 -2.94 -11.57 4.67
N VAL A 49 -3.10 -10.33 4.23
CA VAL A 49 -4.18 -9.44 4.66
C VAL A 49 -5.09 -9.10 3.48
N PRO A 50 -6.38 -8.83 3.72
CA PRO A 50 -7.27 -8.34 2.67
C PRO A 50 -6.76 -7.02 2.07
N ILE A 51 -6.93 -6.86 0.76
CA ILE A 51 -6.53 -5.64 0.03
C ILE A 51 -7.24 -4.39 0.60
N GLU A 52 -8.46 -4.57 1.13
CA GLU A 52 -9.28 -3.50 1.71
C GLU A 52 -8.73 -2.95 3.02
N CYS A 53 -7.99 -3.78 3.77
CA CYS A 53 -7.37 -3.42 5.05
C CYS A 53 -5.99 -2.76 4.86
N LEU A 54 -5.46 -2.77 3.64
CA LEU A 54 -4.13 -2.28 3.30
C LEU A 54 -4.21 -0.92 2.60
N PHE A 55 -3.58 0.08 3.22
CA PHE A 55 -3.55 1.45 2.71
C PHE A 55 -2.12 1.86 2.38
N VAL A 56 -1.87 2.12 1.11
CA VAL A 56 -0.60 2.69 0.67
C VAL A 56 -0.70 4.21 0.79
N ILE A 57 0.15 4.83 1.61
CA ILE A 57 0.17 6.29 1.80
C ILE A 57 1.01 6.94 0.73
N SER A 58 2.28 6.54 0.66
CA SER A 58 3.28 7.12 -0.22
C SER A 58 4.23 6.04 -0.71
N CYS A 59 4.57 6.12 -1.99
CA CYS A 59 5.67 5.38 -2.59
C CYS A 59 6.60 6.44 -3.15
N ILE A 60 7.84 6.48 -2.66
CA ILE A 60 8.87 7.40 -3.15
C ILE A 60 9.95 6.54 -3.77
N THR A 61 10.13 6.69 -5.08
CA THR A 61 11.19 6.02 -5.83
C THR A 61 12.44 6.89 -5.79
N SER A 62 13.57 6.30 -5.41
CA SER A 62 14.86 6.98 -5.41
C SER A 62 15.36 7.14 -6.84
N PHE A 63 15.78 8.35 -7.20
CA PHE A 63 16.27 8.63 -8.56
C PHE A 63 17.61 7.92 -8.80
N GLY A 64 17.75 7.24 -9.95
CA GLY A 64 18.96 6.52 -10.32
C GLY A 64 19.11 5.12 -9.72
N THR A 65 18.20 4.68 -8.85
CA THR A 65 18.15 3.31 -8.34
C THR A 65 16.76 2.70 -8.56
N ASN A 66 16.70 1.39 -8.69
CA ASN A 66 15.45 0.64 -8.85
C ASN A 66 14.73 0.39 -7.51
N THR A 67 14.94 1.29 -6.54
CA THR A 67 14.51 1.15 -5.15
C THR A 67 13.41 2.14 -4.84
N SER A 68 12.31 1.65 -4.28
CA SER A 68 11.16 2.43 -3.88
C SER A 68 10.87 2.24 -2.40
N ILE A 69 10.86 3.34 -1.65
CA ILE A 69 10.47 3.35 -0.24
C ILE A 69 8.96 3.58 -0.17
N CYS A 70 8.25 2.61 0.38
CA CYS A 70 6.80 2.60 0.51
C CYS A 70 6.39 2.69 1.97
N ARG A 71 5.44 3.58 2.26
CA ARG A 71 4.78 3.66 3.56
C ARG A 71 3.39 3.07 3.45
N VAL A 72 3.13 2.07 4.29
CA VAL A 72 1.90 1.27 4.26
C VAL A 72 1.31 1.22 5.66
N HIS A 73 0.01 1.42 5.74
CA HIS A 73 -0.76 1.20 6.95
C HIS A 73 -1.64 -0.03 6.75
N ILE A 74 -1.56 -0.96 7.70
CA ILE A 74 -2.46 -2.11 7.77
C ILE A 74 -3.37 -1.91 8.99
N TYR A 75 -4.67 -2.03 8.76
CA TYR A 75 -5.68 -2.01 9.79
C TYR A 75 -6.28 -3.40 9.97
N ASN A 76 -6.81 -3.67 11.17
CA ASN A 76 -7.57 -4.91 11.39
C ASN A 76 -8.94 -4.87 10.72
N ASP A 77 -9.50 -3.67 10.54
CA ASP A 77 -10.84 -3.42 10.00
C ASP A 77 -10.78 -2.35 8.90
N ALA A 78 -11.35 -2.67 7.73
CA ALA A 78 -11.35 -1.79 6.56
C ALA A 78 -12.23 -0.55 6.75
N GLU A 79 -13.36 -0.66 7.45
CA GLU A 79 -14.23 0.47 7.73
C GLU A 79 -13.59 1.44 8.72
N TYR A 80 -12.88 0.90 9.71
CA TYR A 80 -12.12 1.69 10.67
C TYR A 80 -10.98 2.47 9.98
N GLY A 81 -10.26 1.80 9.05
CA GLY A 81 -9.25 2.44 8.21
C GLY A 81 -9.82 3.60 7.37
N LYS A 82 -11.00 3.40 6.75
CA LYS A 82 -11.71 4.45 5.98
C LYS A 82 -12.22 5.60 6.85
N LYS A 83 -12.39 5.44 8.16
CA LYS A 83 -12.78 6.57 9.04
C LYS A 83 -11.57 7.41 9.46
N ILE A 84 -10.41 6.79 9.62
CA ILE A 84 -9.20 7.45 10.12
C ILE A 84 -8.40 8.11 9.00
N GLU A 85 -8.21 7.40 7.88
CA GLU A 85 -7.38 7.92 6.81
C GLU A 85 -8.08 9.07 6.08
N PRO A 86 -7.35 10.13 5.67
CA PRO A 86 -7.96 11.25 4.96
C PRO A 86 -8.47 10.84 3.57
N LYS A 87 -9.53 11.53 3.12
CA LYS A 87 -10.25 11.23 1.86
C LYS A 87 -9.34 11.10 0.63
N HIS A 88 -8.26 11.88 0.56
CA HIS A 88 -7.32 11.85 -0.56
C HIS A 88 -6.47 10.56 -0.63
N ILE A 89 -6.19 9.92 0.51
CA ILE A 89 -5.49 8.62 0.56
C ILE A 89 -6.45 7.50 0.16
N GLN A 90 -7.69 7.56 0.63
CA GLN A 90 -8.75 6.62 0.22
C GLN A 90 -8.96 6.66 -1.30
N LEU A 91 -9.12 7.86 -1.89
CA LEU A 91 -9.26 8.06 -3.34
C LEU A 91 -8.07 7.53 -4.15
N ARG A 92 -6.87 7.57 -3.58
CA ARG A 92 -5.66 7.02 -4.21
C ARG A 92 -5.50 5.50 -4.00
N ASN A 93 -6.16 4.95 -3.00
CA ASN A 93 -6.14 3.52 -2.66
C ASN A 93 -7.29 2.75 -3.33
N LEU A 94 -8.35 3.44 -3.76
CA LEU A 94 -9.46 2.84 -4.50
C LEU A 94 -8.99 2.33 -5.89
N PRO A 95 -9.43 1.13 -6.32
CA PRO A 95 -9.23 0.64 -7.67
C PRO A 95 -9.70 1.67 -8.71
N ARG A 96 -9.04 1.66 -9.88
CA ARG A 96 -9.28 2.61 -10.98
C ARG A 96 -10.76 2.72 -11.41
N GLU A 97 -11.55 1.67 -11.19
CA GLU A 97 -12.99 1.61 -11.52
C GLU A 97 -13.86 2.50 -10.63
N GLU A 98 -13.65 2.50 -9.30
CA GLU A 98 -14.41 3.35 -8.37
C GLU A 98 -14.03 4.82 -8.54
N ARG A 99 -12.77 5.08 -8.91
CA ARG A 99 -12.25 6.42 -9.19
C ARG A 99 -12.95 7.09 -10.39
N LYS A 100 -13.32 6.31 -11.41
CA LYS A 100 -14.09 6.80 -12.58
C LYS A 100 -15.53 7.13 -12.21
N LYS A 101 -16.17 6.37 -11.31
CA LYS A 101 -17.55 6.64 -10.86
C LYS A 101 -17.68 7.96 -10.09
N LEU A 102 -16.68 8.32 -9.28
CA LEU A 102 -16.70 9.59 -8.52
C LEU A 102 -16.45 10.85 -9.36
N MET A 103 -15.74 10.74 -10.48
CA MET A 103 -15.47 11.87 -11.37
C MET A 103 -16.59 12.13 -12.40
N SER A 104 -17.56 11.24 -12.49
CA SER A 104 -18.68 11.32 -13.45
C SER A 104 -19.95 11.98 -12.87
N LYS A 105 -19.87 12.58 -11.67
CA LYS A 105 -21.02 13.22 -11.02
C LYS A 105 -20.78 14.70 -10.77
#